data_AF-A0A7Y3RP00-F1
#
_entry.id   AF-A0A7Y3RP00-F1
#
_cell.length_a   1.000
_cell.length_b   1.000
_cell.length_c   1.000
_cell.angle_alpha   90.00
_cell.angle_beta   90.00
_cell.angle_gamma   90.00
#
_symmetry.space_group_name_H-M   'P 1'
#
loop_
_entity.id
_entity.type
_entity.pdbx_description
1 polymer ?
#
loop_
_entity_poly.entity_id
_entity_poly.type
_entity_poly.pdbx_seq_one_letter_code
_entity_poly.pdbx_strand_id
1 'polypeptide(L)'
;MDDAPIRPVIAMHQELTRAGHRVEIWSGRSDEVRVETDAWLAEHVGEGVSARHMRPRADYQSDVSLKEAWLLAEPQKPDLIFDDRQSVVDMWRRHGIVCAQVAPGDF
;
A
#
# COMPACT_ATOMS: atom_id res chain seq x y z
N MET A 1 11.59 4.30 14.36
CA MET A 1 10.28 3.66 14.64
C MET A 1 10.44 2.25 14.10
N ASP A 2 10.53 1.27 14.98
CA ASP A 2 10.90 -0.11 14.63
C ASP A 2 9.65 -0.89 14.24
N ASP A 3 9.12 -0.62 13.04
CA ASP A 3 7.98 -1.37 12.52
C ASP A 3 8.40 -2.81 12.21
N ALA A 4 7.71 -3.77 12.83
CA ALA A 4 7.98 -5.18 12.60
C ALA A 4 7.47 -5.61 11.21
N PRO A 5 8.25 -6.39 10.44
CA PRO A 5 7.85 -6.84 9.12
C PRO A 5 6.77 -7.93 9.18
N ILE A 6 5.73 -7.76 8.37
CA ILE A 6 4.71 -8.80 8.15
C ILE A 6 5.23 -9.76 7.07
N ARG A 7 6.03 -10.75 7.50
CA ARG A 7 6.74 -11.68 6.59
C ARG A 7 5.85 -12.33 5.52
N PRO A 8 4.61 -12.78 5.80
CA PRO A 8 3.75 -13.35 4.76
C PRO A 8 3.39 -12.35 3.64
N VAL A 9 3.11 -11.09 3.98
CA VAL A 9 2.76 -10.06 2.99
C VAL A 9 3.98 -9.68 2.15
N ILE A 10 5.16 -9.60 2.77
CA ILE A 10 6.43 -9.38 2.07
C ILE A 10 6.71 -10.51 1.09
N ALA A 11 6.52 -11.77 1.52
CA ALA A 11 6.70 -12.92 0.63
C ALA A 11 5.77 -12.84 -0.57
N MET A 12 4.49 -12.47 -0.37
CA MET A 12 3.54 -12.28 -1.47
C MET A 12 3.98 -11.19 -2.45
N HIS A 13 4.46 -10.05 -1.95
CA HIS A 13 5.03 -9.00 -2.81
C HIS A 13 6.17 -9.56 -3.67
N GLN A 14 7.15 -10.22 -3.05
CA GLN A 14 8.31 -10.76 -3.75
C GLN A 14 7.93 -11.84 -4.78
N GLU A 15 7.02 -12.75 -4.45
CA GLU A 15 6.58 -13.81 -5.38
C GLU A 15 5.81 -13.25 -6.57
N LEU A 16 4.92 -12.26 -6.36
CA LEU A 16 4.20 -11.60 -7.45
C LEU A 16 5.17 -10.84 -8.36
N THR A 17 6.16 -10.14 -7.81
CA THR A 17 7.21 -9.49 -8.59
C THR A 17 8.04 -10.51 -9.39
N ARG A 18 8.45 -11.62 -8.77
CA ARG A 18 9.21 -12.70 -9.45
C ARG A 18 8.41 -13.36 -10.57
N ALA A 19 7.10 -13.50 -10.40
CA ALA A 19 6.19 -14.01 -11.42
C ALA A 19 5.93 -13.01 -12.57
N GLY A 20 6.49 -11.80 -12.51
CA GLY A 20 6.40 -10.79 -13.57
C GLY A 20 5.20 -9.85 -13.45
N HIS A 21 4.49 -9.85 -12.32
CA HIS A 21 3.43 -8.88 -12.07
C HIS A 21 4.01 -7.51 -11.71
N ARG A 22 3.29 -6.46 -12.10
CA ARG A 22 3.50 -5.11 -11.58
C ARG A 22 2.95 -5.05 -10.15
N VAL A 23 3.82 -4.79 -9.18
CA VAL A 23 3.47 -4.70 -7.76
C VAL A 23 3.85 -3.30 -7.26
N GLU A 24 2.91 -2.64 -6.59
CA GLU A 24 3.11 -1.29 -6.04
C GLU A 24 2.70 -1.21 -4.59
N ILE A 25 3.33 -0.26 -3.91
CA ILE A 25 3.04 0.08 -2.51
C ILE A 25 2.43 1.47 -2.46
N TRP A 26 1.24 1.58 -1.87
CA TRP A 26 0.50 2.82 -1.69
C TRP A 26 0.34 3.07 -0.19
N SER A 27 1.07 4.04 0.35
CA SER A 27 1.17 4.28 1.79
C SER A 27 0.41 5.53 2.22
N GLY A 28 -0.39 5.42 3.28
CA GLY A 28 -1.01 6.58 3.92
C GLY A 28 -0.05 7.44 4.76
N ARG A 29 1.21 7.00 4.92
CA ARG A 29 2.25 7.76 5.64
C ARG A 29 2.61 9.04 4.88
N SER A 30 2.90 10.09 5.64
CA SER A 30 3.42 11.37 5.12
C SER A 30 4.70 11.13 4.32
N ASP A 31 4.85 11.82 3.19
CA ASP A 31 6.07 11.83 2.40
C ASP A 31 7.27 12.47 3.13
N GLU A 32 7.04 13.17 4.24
CA GLU A 32 8.08 13.63 5.16
C GLU A 32 8.96 12.49 5.70
N VAL A 33 8.41 11.26 5.82
CA VAL A 33 9.14 10.07 6.29
C VAL A 33 9.48 9.10 5.15
N ARG A 34 9.57 9.61 3.92
CA ARG A 34 9.89 8.81 2.74
C ARG A 34 11.25 8.11 2.87
N VAL A 35 12.27 8.82 3.36
CA VAL A 35 13.63 8.27 3.46
C VAL A 35 13.65 7.05 4.37
N GLU A 36 13.00 7.13 5.52
CA GLU A 36 12.87 6.02 6.48
C GLU A 36 12.01 4.88 5.91
N THR A 37 10.93 5.22 5.21
CA THR A 37 10.06 4.22 4.55
C THR A 37 10.83 3.44 3.48
N ASP A 38 11.54 4.13 2.61
CA ASP A 38 12.30 3.52 1.52
C ASP A 38 13.49 2.70 2.05
N ALA A 39 14.14 3.15 3.13
CA ALA A 39 15.18 2.37 3.81
C ALA A 39 14.62 1.06 4.39
N TRP A 40 13.47 1.11 5.07
CA TRP A 40 12.80 -0.07 5.62
C TRP A 40 12.36 -1.04 4.52
N LEU A 41 11.83 -0.52 3.41
CA LEU A 41 11.45 -1.33 2.24
C LEU A 41 12.67 -1.99 1.58
N ALA A 42 13.77 -1.26 1.43
CA ALA A 42 15.00 -1.81 0.89
C ALA A 42 15.55 -2.94 1.77
N GLU A 43 15.53 -2.77 3.10
CA GLU A 43 16.03 -3.76 4.05
C GLU A 43 15.18 -5.04 4.10
N HIS A 44 13.85 -4.90 4.06
CA HIS A 44 12.96 -6.04 4.35
C HIS A 44 12.23 -6.60 3.14
N VAL A 45 11.97 -5.79 2.11
CA VAL A 45 11.20 -6.19 0.92
C VAL A 45 12.13 -6.46 -0.26
N GLY A 46 13.09 -5.57 -0.50
CA GLY A 46 14.13 -5.76 -1.52
C GLY A 46 14.74 -4.44 -1.99
N GLU A 47 15.98 -4.49 -2.45
CA GLU A 47 16.69 -3.31 -2.95
C GLU A 47 15.92 -2.63 -4.10
N GLY A 48 15.79 -1.31 -4.04
CA GLY A 48 15.08 -0.51 -5.03
C GLY A 48 13.54 -0.50 -4.91
N VAL A 49 12.97 -1.22 -3.95
CA VAL A 49 11.53 -1.14 -3.66
C VAL A 49 11.21 0.19 -2.96
N SER A 50 10.23 0.93 -3.48
CA SER A 50 9.75 2.18 -2.87
C SER A 50 8.23 2.31 -2.95
N ALA A 51 7.66 3.17 -2.11
CA ALA A 51 6.25 3.51 -2.20
C ALA A 51 5.97 4.41 -3.40
N ARG A 52 5.13 3.94 -4.33
CA ARG A 52 4.66 4.71 -5.49
C ARG A 52 3.89 5.94 -5.04
N HIS A 53 2.96 5.75 -4.12
CA HIS A 53 2.16 6.82 -3.53
C HIS A 53 2.45 6.94 -2.03
N MET A 54 2.59 8.17 -1.58
CA MET A 54 2.66 8.56 -0.18
C MET A 54 1.81 9.81 0.02
N ARG A 55 1.30 10.01 1.24
CA ARG A 55 0.49 11.18 1.59
C ARG A 55 1.35 12.45 1.50
N PRO A 56 0.93 13.48 0.75
CA PRO A 56 1.63 14.76 0.75
C PRO A 56 1.66 15.38 2.15
N ARG A 57 2.76 16.06 2.49
CA ARG A 57 2.87 16.85 3.71
C ARG A 57 1.67 17.80 3.90
N ALA A 58 1.17 17.85 5.14
CA ALA A 58 0.03 18.66 5.54
C ALA A 58 -1.31 18.30 4.84
N ASP A 59 -1.43 17.11 4.26
CA ASP A 59 -2.71 16.54 3.86
C ASP A 59 -3.35 15.77 5.03
N TYR A 60 -4.50 16.24 5.49
CA TYR A 60 -5.26 15.67 6.61
C TYR A 60 -6.51 14.88 6.18
N GLN A 61 -6.66 14.59 4.88
CA GLN A 61 -7.77 13.81 4.36
C GLN A 61 -7.75 12.38 4.93
N SER A 62 -8.91 11.73 4.99
CA SER A 62 -8.96 10.32 5.40
C SER A 62 -8.16 9.43 4.42
N ASP A 63 -7.63 8.30 4.87
CA ASP A 63 -6.97 7.33 3.98
C ASP A 63 -7.90 6.85 2.87
N VAL A 64 -9.21 6.76 3.15
CA VAL A 64 -10.23 6.41 2.15
C VAL A 64 -10.23 7.45 1.02
N SER A 65 -10.41 8.73 1.35
CA SER A 65 -10.45 9.82 0.36
C SER A 65 -9.13 9.93 -0.41
N LEU A 66 -7.99 9.78 0.29
CA LEU A 66 -6.67 9.87 -0.30
C LEU A 66 -6.40 8.73 -1.31
N LYS A 67 -6.60 7.48 -0.89
CA LYS A 67 -6.35 6.30 -1.75
C LYS A 67 -7.38 6.21 -2.89
N GLU A 68 -8.62 6.63 -2.65
CA GLU A 68 -9.65 6.72 -3.71
C GLU A 68 -9.26 7.76 -4.76
N ALA A 69 -8.75 8.92 -4.36
CA ALA A 69 -8.26 9.93 -5.30
C ALA A 69 -7.09 9.39 -6.15
N TRP A 70 -6.15 8.65 -5.56
CA TRP A 70 -5.08 7.99 -6.31
C TRP A 70 -5.63 6.94 -7.28
N LEU A 71 -6.58 6.10 -6.85
CA LEU A 71 -7.21 5.11 -7.71
C LEU A 71 -7.86 5.74 -8.94
N LEU A 72 -8.60 6.84 -8.75
CA LEU A 72 -9.30 7.52 -9.83
C LEU A 72 -8.35 8.25 -10.80
N ALA A 73 -7.12 8.54 -10.36
CA ALA A 73 -6.08 9.16 -11.19
C ALA A 73 -5.24 8.13 -11.97
N GLU A 74 -5.22 6.86 -11.57
CA GLU A 74 -4.48 5.82 -12.28
C GLU A 74 -5.20 5.40 -13.58
N PRO A 75 -4.46 5.14 -14.67
CA PRO A 75 -5.05 4.77 -15.95
C PRO A 75 -5.63 3.35 -15.97
N GLN A 76 -5.25 2.52 -14.99
CA GLN A 76 -5.64 1.11 -14.89
C GLN A 76 -5.98 0.77 -13.44
N LYS A 77 -7.01 -0.04 -13.26
CA LYS A 77 -7.37 -0.56 -11.94
C LYS A 77 -6.42 -1.68 -11.54
N PRO A 78 -6.03 -1.78 -10.25
CA PRO A 78 -5.33 -2.95 -9.73
C PRO A 78 -6.18 -4.22 -9.87
N ASP A 79 -5.55 -5.34 -10.22
CA ASP A 79 -6.21 -6.65 -10.28
C ASP A 79 -6.52 -7.22 -8.88
N LEU A 80 -5.65 -6.92 -7.91
CA LEU A 80 -5.72 -7.40 -6.53
C LEU A 80 -5.09 -6.37 -5.58
N ILE A 81 -5.71 -6.16 -4.42
CA ILE A 81 -5.19 -5.33 -3.34
C ILE A 81 -4.97 -6.15 -2.07
N PHE A 82 -3.91 -5.82 -1.33
CA PHE A 82 -3.70 -6.20 0.06
C PHE A 82 -3.80 -4.95 0.93
N ASP A 83 -4.73 -4.90 1.87
CA ASP A 83 -4.95 -3.78 2.79
C ASP A 83 -5.47 -4.35 4.12
N ASP A 84 -5.39 -3.61 5.22
CA ASP A 84 -5.80 -4.09 6.56
C ASP A 84 -7.01 -3.33 7.10
N ARG A 85 -7.04 -2.00 6.90
CA ARG A 85 -8.05 -1.11 7.45
C ARG A 85 -9.42 -1.29 6.79
N GLN A 86 -10.45 -1.58 7.59
CA GLN A 86 -11.78 -1.95 7.09
C GLN A 86 -12.38 -0.89 6.16
N SER A 87 -12.30 0.38 6.54
CA SER A 87 -12.84 1.50 5.75
C SER A 87 -12.21 1.62 4.35
N VAL A 88 -10.92 1.31 4.24
CA VAL A 88 -10.15 1.32 2.98
C VAL A 88 -10.42 0.06 2.17
N VAL A 89 -10.49 -1.10 2.81
CA VAL A 89 -10.91 -2.37 2.21
C VAL A 89 -12.30 -2.25 1.56
N ASP A 90 -13.25 -1.66 2.27
CA ASP A 90 -14.59 -1.42 1.75
C ASP A 90 -14.57 -0.46 0.56
N MET A 91 -13.68 0.54 0.57
CA MET A 91 -13.48 1.43 -0.58
C MET A 91 -13.02 0.67 -1.82
N TRP A 92 -11.97 -0.15 -1.72
CA TRP A 92 -11.51 -0.96 -2.85
C TRP A 92 -12.62 -1.85 -3.42
N ARG A 93 -13.39 -2.51 -2.54
CA ARG A 93 -14.48 -3.40 -2.92
C ARG A 93 -15.63 -2.64 -3.63
N ARG A 94 -15.99 -1.44 -3.17
CA ARG A 94 -17.01 -0.59 -3.84
C ARG A 94 -16.60 -0.19 -5.25
N HIS A 95 -15.29 -0.12 -5.54
CA HIS A 95 -14.75 0.12 -6.89
C HIS A 95 -14.63 -1.13 -7.75
N GLY A 96 -15.11 -2.28 -7.26
CA GLY A 96 -15.09 -3.57 -7.95
C GLY A 96 -13.72 -4.26 -7.93
N ILE A 97 -12.82 -3.87 -7.02
CA ILE A 97 -11.47 -4.42 -6.91
C ILE A 97 -11.46 -5.52 -5.83
N VAL A 98 -10.85 -6.65 -6.14
CA VAL A 98 -10.66 -7.73 -5.16
C VAL A 98 -9.66 -7.25 -4.10
N CYS A 99 -10.05 -7.31 -2.83
CA CYS A 99 -9.22 -6.87 -1.72
C CYS A 99 -9.09 -7.98 -0.67
N ALA A 100 -7.87 -8.48 -0.53
CA ALA A 100 -7.46 -9.39 0.54
C ALA A 100 -7.18 -8.56 1.80
N GLN A 101 -8.03 -8.71 2.81
CA GLN A 101 -7.85 -8.06 4.10
C GLN A 101 -6.87 -8.85 4.95
N VAL A 102 -5.68 -8.30 5.20
CA VAL A 102 -4.55 -9.07 5.74
C VAL A 102 -4.45 -9.09 7.27
N ALA A 103 -5.21 -8.24 7.95
CA ALA A 103 -5.32 -8.19 9.41
C ALA A 103 -6.68 -7.62 9.84
N PRO A 104 -7.11 -7.79 11.11
CA PRO A 104 -8.28 -7.10 11.64
C PRO A 104 -8.14 -5.58 11.49
N GLY A 105 -9.20 -4.91 11.02
CA GLY A 105 -9.13 -3.56 10.48
C GLY A 105 -10.02 -2.51 11.16
N ASP A 106 -10.46 -2.75 12.40
CA ASP A 106 -11.46 -1.93 13.09
C ASP A 106 -10.84 -0.65 13.70
N PHE A 107 -10.37 0.27 12.85
CA PHE A 107 -9.80 1.57 13.24
C PHE A 107 -9.88 2.63 12.12
#